data_AF-A0A1J6J9F1-F1
#
_entry.id   AF-A0A1J6J9F1-F1
#
_cell.length_a   1.000
_cell.length_b   1.000
_cell.length_c   1.000
_cell.angle_alpha   90.00
_cell.angle_beta   90.00
_cell.angle_gamma   90.00
#
_symmetry.space_group_name_H-M   'P 1'
#
loop_
_entity.id
_entity.type
_entity.pdbx_description
1 polymer ?
#
loop_
_entity_poly.entity_id
_entity_poly.type
_entity_poly.pdbx_seq_one_letter_code
_entity_poly.pdbx_strand_id
1 'polypeptide(L)'
;EGTESRLNRPRRVNDEPNLNEASEMSFIFSPQGKPVGGSSKFPLTPLVKTQAHRYVLFNCVTVKPFIDEFRDHIRKSTRGRRPSALDLERKVNREFPDWFPKWIMNPETADTISTDLKFLARGPTPDARRFTAYNINGFKFRVLSRDQGLKTQNSGVFLTSDTICVASSADRSASQVD
;
A
#
# COMPACT_ATOMS: atom_id res chain seq x y z
N GLU A 1 -19.33 -39.20 4.77
CA GLU A 1 -19.88 -37.89 4.37
C GLU A 1 -20.44 -37.19 5.60
N GLY A 2 -20.03 -35.95 5.86
CA GLY A 2 -20.44 -35.20 7.06
C GLY A 2 -21.66 -34.34 6.78
N THR A 3 -22.66 -34.40 7.66
CA THR A 3 -23.88 -33.59 7.59
C THR A 3 -23.57 -32.09 7.74
N GLU A 4 -24.06 -31.26 6.83
CA GLU A 4 -23.90 -29.80 6.87
C GLU A 4 -24.58 -29.23 8.14
N SER A 5 -23.80 -28.61 9.03
CA SER A 5 -24.30 -27.95 10.24
C SER A 5 -24.14 -26.43 10.12
N ARG A 6 -24.83 -25.65 10.98
CA ARG A 6 -24.67 -24.18 11.04
C ARG A 6 -23.21 -23.73 11.26
N LEU A 7 -22.37 -24.61 11.80
CA LEU A 7 -20.94 -24.36 12.04
C LEU A 7 -20.08 -24.60 10.79
N ASN A 8 -20.53 -25.44 9.85
CA ASN A 8 -19.81 -25.77 8.61
C ASN A 8 -20.26 -24.93 7.41
N ARG A 9 -21.26 -24.05 7.59
CA ARG A 9 -21.79 -23.21 6.51
C ARG A 9 -20.87 -22.01 6.29
N PRO A 10 -20.38 -21.77 5.06
CA PRO A 10 -19.59 -20.58 4.77
C PRO A 10 -20.33 -19.32 5.19
N ARG A 11 -19.60 -18.34 5.77
CA ARG A 11 -20.16 -17.02 6.06
C ARG A 11 -20.78 -16.44 4.79
N ARG A 12 -21.86 -15.65 4.94
CA ARG A 12 -22.53 -14.96 3.81
C ARG A 12 -21.56 -14.13 2.96
N VAL A 13 -20.49 -13.63 3.59
CA VAL A 13 -19.33 -13.03 2.96
C VAL A 13 -18.14 -13.94 3.28
N ASN A 14 -17.65 -14.65 2.26
CA ASN A 14 -16.45 -15.48 2.40
C ASN A 14 -15.23 -14.63 2.02
N ASP A 15 -14.50 -14.17 3.03
CA ASP A 15 -13.26 -13.41 2.94
C ASP A 15 -12.02 -14.27 3.23
N GLU A 16 -12.18 -15.59 3.42
CA GLU A 16 -11.03 -16.46 3.65
C GLU A 16 -10.14 -16.53 2.41
N PRO A 17 -8.83 -16.26 2.55
CA PRO A 17 -7.90 -16.31 1.43
C PRO A 17 -7.81 -17.73 0.88
N ASN A 18 -7.59 -17.87 -0.43
CA ASN A 18 -7.42 -19.18 -1.03
C ASN A 18 -6.11 -19.79 -0.53
N LEU A 19 -6.20 -20.79 0.35
CA LEU A 19 -5.05 -21.47 0.96
C LEU A 19 -4.12 -22.12 -0.08
N ASN A 20 -4.62 -22.43 -1.29
CA ASN A 20 -3.83 -23.02 -2.37
C ASN A 20 -2.84 -22.05 -3.05
N GLU A 21 -2.96 -20.74 -2.82
CA GLU A 21 -2.01 -19.72 -3.34
C GLU A 21 -1.03 -19.21 -2.26
N ALA A 22 -1.16 -19.68 -1.01
CA ALA A 22 -0.27 -19.30 0.09
C ALA A 22 1.05 -20.07 0.00
N SER A 23 1.82 -19.81 -1.06
CA SER A 23 3.20 -20.27 -1.19
C SER A 23 4.08 -19.37 -0.33
N GLU A 24 4.62 -19.95 0.75
CA GLU A 24 5.51 -19.33 1.76
C GLU A 24 4.90 -18.10 2.45
N MET A 25 4.70 -18.17 3.77
CA MET A 25 4.12 -17.07 4.58
C MET A 25 5.00 -15.81 4.52
N SER A 26 4.83 -15.00 3.48
CA SER A 26 5.26 -13.62 3.50
C SER A 26 4.42 -12.89 4.54
N PHE A 27 5.05 -12.48 5.64
CA PHE A 27 4.39 -11.70 6.68
C PHE A 27 4.00 -10.30 6.18
N ILE A 28 4.68 -9.81 5.14
CA ILE A 28 4.42 -8.50 4.55
C ILE A 28 3.31 -8.58 3.50
N PHE A 29 3.33 -9.61 2.65
CA PHE A 29 2.39 -9.77 1.52
C PHE A 29 1.33 -10.83 1.79
N SER A 30 0.94 -11.01 3.05
CA SER A 30 -0.13 -11.93 3.42
C SER A 30 -1.43 -11.56 2.70
N PRO A 31 -2.04 -12.47 1.91
CA PRO A 31 -3.28 -12.18 1.20
C PRO A 31 -4.38 -11.79 2.19
N GLN A 32 -4.97 -10.61 2.00
CA GLN A 32 -6.06 -10.12 2.84
C GLN A 32 -7.35 -10.13 2.04
N GLY A 33 -8.35 -10.87 2.52
CA GLY A 33 -9.64 -10.97 1.84
C GLY A 33 -9.61 -11.82 0.57
N LYS A 34 -10.68 -11.70 -0.22
CA LYS A 34 -10.96 -12.56 -1.36
C LYS A 34 -11.68 -11.81 -2.49
N PRO A 35 -11.15 -11.83 -3.73
CA PRO A 35 -11.87 -11.29 -4.87
C PRO A 35 -13.09 -12.14 -5.23
N VAL A 36 -14.12 -11.50 -5.79
CA VAL A 36 -15.34 -12.17 -6.27
C VAL A 36 -15.45 -12.01 -7.79
N GLY A 37 -15.57 -13.15 -8.48
CA GLY A 37 -15.65 -13.21 -9.94
C GLY A 37 -14.28 -13.11 -10.63
N GLY A 38 -14.30 -12.88 -11.94
CA GLY A 38 -13.08 -12.74 -12.75
C GLY A 38 -12.34 -11.43 -12.49
N SER A 39 -11.03 -11.44 -12.81
CA SER A 39 -10.18 -10.25 -12.80
C SER A 39 -9.83 -9.79 -14.20
N SER A 40 -9.72 -8.48 -14.42
CA SER A 40 -9.02 -7.92 -15.58
C SER A 40 -7.67 -7.32 -15.16
N LYS A 41 -6.70 -7.28 -16.07
CA LYS A 41 -5.41 -6.61 -15.86
C LYS A 41 -5.43 -5.26 -16.56
N PHE A 42 -4.77 -4.27 -15.96
CA PHE A 42 -4.56 -2.96 -16.58
C PHE A 42 -3.20 -2.40 -16.17
N PRO A 43 -2.54 -1.62 -17.05
CA PRO A 43 -1.25 -1.03 -16.74
C PRO A 43 -1.39 0.13 -15.75
N LEU A 44 -0.42 0.26 -14.85
CA LEU A 44 -0.28 1.42 -13.97
C LEU A 44 0.56 2.50 -14.68
N THR A 45 0.11 3.74 -14.57
CA THR A 45 0.94 4.88 -15.00
C THR A 45 2.16 5.01 -14.06
N PRO A 46 3.29 5.58 -14.53
CA PRO A 46 4.46 5.79 -13.68
C PRO A 46 4.14 6.58 -12.40
N LEU A 47 3.24 7.57 -12.50
CA LEU A 47 2.79 8.37 -11.35
C LEU A 47 2.06 7.50 -10.32
N VAL A 48 1.04 6.74 -10.74
CA VAL A 48 0.26 5.88 -9.84
C VAL A 48 1.15 4.80 -9.23
N LYS A 49 2.06 4.23 -10.03
CA LYS A 49 3.06 3.26 -9.55
C LYS A 49 3.93 3.85 -8.44
N THR A 50 4.44 5.06 -8.64
CA THR A 50 5.28 5.76 -7.67
C THR A 50 4.51 6.10 -6.39
N GLN A 51 3.27 6.59 -6.53
CA GLN A 51 2.42 6.91 -5.38
C GLN A 51 2.05 5.67 -4.56
N ALA A 52 1.66 4.57 -5.23
CA ALA A 52 1.35 3.30 -4.58
C ALA A 52 2.57 2.73 -3.84
N HIS A 53 3.76 2.77 -4.48
CA HIS A 53 5.00 2.30 -3.85
C HIS A 53 5.34 3.12 -2.61
N ARG A 54 5.32 4.45 -2.71
CA ARG A 54 5.54 5.36 -1.57
C ARG A 54 4.57 5.05 -0.43
N TYR A 55 3.28 4.93 -0.74
CA TYR A 55 2.27 4.65 0.26
C TYR A 55 2.57 3.36 1.03
N VAL A 56 2.89 2.27 0.32
CA VAL A 56 3.25 0.99 0.96
C VAL A 56 4.50 1.14 1.83
N LEU A 57 5.56 1.79 1.35
CA LEU A 57 6.80 1.97 2.11
C LEU A 57 6.57 2.74 3.42
N PHE A 58 5.84 3.86 3.37
CA PHE A 58 5.60 4.69 4.56
C PHE A 58 4.61 4.09 5.56
N ASN A 59 3.75 3.17 5.13
CA ASN A 59 2.77 2.50 5.99
C ASN A 59 3.18 1.09 6.42
N CYS A 60 4.32 0.58 5.94
CA CYS A 60 4.81 -0.73 6.32
C CYS A 60 5.60 -0.66 7.64
N VAL A 61 5.15 -1.40 8.65
CA VAL A 61 5.82 -1.45 9.97
C VAL A 61 7.26 -1.95 9.85
N THR A 62 7.51 -2.95 9.00
CA THR A 62 8.85 -3.50 8.75
C THR A 62 9.79 -2.48 8.11
N VAL A 63 9.27 -1.45 7.43
CA VAL A 63 10.08 -0.42 6.77
C VAL A 63 10.44 0.73 7.71
N LYS A 64 9.69 0.93 8.81
CA LYS A 64 9.89 2.04 9.77
C LYS A 64 11.33 2.20 10.26
N PRO A 65 12.08 1.14 10.65
CA PRO A 65 13.46 1.29 11.10
C PRO A 65 14.38 1.92 10.06
N PHE A 66 14.17 1.62 8.77
CA PHE A 66 14.96 2.19 7.68
C PHE A 66 14.59 3.65 7.40
N ILE A 67 13.33 4.03 7.62
CA ILE A 67 12.90 5.44 7.54
C ILE A 67 13.60 6.24 8.64
N ASP A 68 13.68 5.70 9.85
CA ASP A 68 14.36 6.34 10.98
C ASP A 68 15.88 6.43 10.77
N GLU A 69 16.50 5.37 10.23
CA GLU A 69 17.90 5.40 9.81
C GLU A 69 18.16 6.49 8.76
N PHE A 70 17.26 6.61 7.77
CA PHE A 70 17.37 7.64 6.75
C PHE A 70 17.19 9.06 7.31
N ARG A 71 16.28 9.25 8.27
CA ARG A 71 16.14 10.52 9.01
C ARG A 71 17.45 10.90 9.69
N ASP A 72 18.10 9.93 10.33
CA ASP A 72 19.39 10.16 11.00
C ASP A 72 20.53 10.43 10.01
N HIS A 73 20.53 9.76 8.86
CA HIS A 73 21.44 10.05 7.76
C HIS A 73 21.33 11.51 7.29
N ILE A 74 20.10 12.02 7.09
CA ILE A 74 19.86 13.42 6.71
C ILE A 74 20.33 14.39 7.82
N ARG A 75 20.04 14.07 9.09
CA ARG A 75 20.47 14.90 10.23
C ARG A 75 21.98 15.02 10.30
N LYS A 76 22.71 13.91 10.11
CA LYS A 76 24.19 13.86 10.13
C LYS A 76 24.81 14.57 8.93
N SER A 77 24.22 14.48 7.74
CA SER A 77 24.79 15.11 6.53
C SER A 77 24.65 16.63 6.53
N THR A 78 23.72 17.18 7.32
CA THR A 78 23.50 18.62 7.38
C THR A 78 24.48 19.27 8.36
N ARG A 79 25.68 19.63 7.87
CA ARG A 79 26.80 20.25 8.61
C ARG A 79 26.37 21.55 9.32
N GLY A 80 26.00 21.45 10.59
CA GLY A 80 25.77 22.60 11.49
C GLY A 80 24.40 23.29 11.41
N ARG A 81 23.58 23.02 10.38
CA ARG A 81 22.22 23.55 10.28
C ARG A 81 21.21 22.43 10.49
N ARG A 82 20.61 22.33 11.68
CA ARG A 82 19.55 21.34 11.93
C ARG A 82 18.34 21.65 11.02
N PRO A 83 17.92 20.74 10.12
CA PRO A 83 16.72 20.96 9.32
C PRO A 83 15.50 21.14 10.21
N SER A 84 14.55 21.97 9.79
CA SER A 84 13.24 22.02 10.45
C SER A 84 12.56 20.65 10.35
N ALA A 85 11.64 20.34 11.26
CA ALA A 85 10.87 19.08 11.19
C ALA A 85 10.14 18.94 9.84
N LEU A 86 9.56 20.04 9.34
CA LEU A 86 8.90 20.06 8.04
C LEU A 86 9.86 19.78 6.88
N ASP A 87 11.04 20.38 6.87
CA ASP A 87 12.02 20.16 5.80
C ASP A 87 12.61 18.75 5.84
N LEU A 88 12.78 18.19 7.03
CA LEU A 88 13.18 16.81 7.21
C LEU A 88 12.13 15.87 6.61
N GLU A 89 10.86 16.01 6.98
CA GLU A 89 9.78 15.17 6.44
C GLU A 89 9.60 15.35 4.94
N ARG A 90 9.80 16.56 4.39
CA ARG A 90 9.80 16.79 2.93
C ARG A 90 10.93 16.03 2.24
N LYS A 91 12.14 16.06 2.79
CA LYS A 91 13.28 15.31 2.23
C LYS A 91 13.05 13.81 2.33
N VAL A 92 12.58 13.32 3.47
CA VAL A 92 12.26 11.90 3.67
C VAL A 92 11.22 11.44 2.65
N ASN A 93 10.08 12.13 2.53
CA ASN A 93 9.02 11.78 1.57
C ASN A 93 9.50 11.79 0.12
N ARG A 94 10.45 12.67 -0.22
CA ARG A 94 10.98 12.80 -1.57
C ARG A 94 12.05 11.75 -1.89
N GLU A 95 13.01 11.56 -1.00
CA GLU A 95 14.27 10.87 -1.29
C GLU A 95 14.32 9.43 -0.76
N PHE A 96 13.53 9.11 0.27
CA PHE A 96 13.51 7.76 0.85
C PHE A 96 13.18 6.66 -0.18
N PRO A 97 12.20 6.83 -1.09
CA PRO A 97 11.88 5.79 -2.08
C PRO A 97 13.02 5.46 -3.04
N ASP A 98 13.94 6.41 -3.28
CA ASP A 98 15.12 6.21 -4.12
C ASP A 98 16.34 5.72 -3.32
N TRP A 99 16.39 6.06 -2.04
CA TRP A 99 17.44 5.64 -1.12
C TRP A 99 17.26 4.19 -0.66
N PHE A 100 16.02 3.81 -0.30
CA PHE A 100 15.70 2.51 0.28
C PHE A 100 16.13 1.32 -0.60
N PRO A 101 15.90 1.31 -1.92
CA PRO A 101 16.35 0.19 -2.75
C PRO A 101 17.87 0.08 -2.83
N LYS A 102 18.59 1.21 -2.82
CA LYS A 102 20.06 1.22 -2.85
C LYS A 102 20.64 0.64 -1.56
N TRP A 103 20.03 0.97 -0.42
CA TRP A 103 20.41 0.44 0.87
C TRP A 103 20.15 -1.08 0.95
N ILE A 104 18.95 -1.52 0.55
CA ILE A 104 18.54 -2.94 0.59
C ILE A 104 19.37 -3.83 -0.35
N MET A 105 19.77 -3.30 -1.51
CA MET A 105 20.50 -4.04 -2.52
C MET A 105 22.02 -3.89 -2.40
N ASN A 106 22.53 -3.32 -1.30
CA ASN A 106 23.97 -3.26 -1.03
C ASN A 106 24.53 -4.69 -0.88
N PRO A 107 25.54 -5.11 -1.68
CA PRO A 107 26.10 -6.45 -1.62
C PRO A 107 26.59 -6.87 -0.23
N GLU A 108 27.06 -5.92 0.60
CA GLU A 108 27.58 -6.21 1.95
C GLU A 108 26.50 -6.67 2.93
N THR A 109 25.25 -6.24 2.71
CA THR A 109 24.12 -6.52 3.60
C THR A 109 23.05 -7.39 2.93
N ALA A 110 23.09 -7.54 1.61
CA ALA A 110 22.05 -8.18 0.81
C ALA A 110 21.71 -9.59 1.28
N ASP A 111 22.69 -10.38 1.73
CA ASP A 111 22.48 -11.77 2.17
C ASP A 111 21.75 -11.87 3.52
N THR A 112 21.79 -10.82 4.33
CA THR A 112 21.09 -10.75 5.62
C THR A 112 19.65 -10.22 5.52
N ILE A 113 19.29 -9.60 4.39
CA ILE A 113 17.97 -8.98 4.20
C ILE A 113 16.96 -9.99 3.68
N SER A 114 15.77 -10.00 4.29
CA SER A 114 14.67 -10.88 3.88
C SER A 114 14.22 -10.63 2.44
N THR A 115 13.76 -11.69 1.79
CA THR A 115 13.22 -11.63 0.43
C THR A 115 12.05 -10.65 0.32
N ASP A 116 11.20 -10.57 1.34
CA ASP A 116 10.08 -9.62 1.40
C ASP A 116 10.54 -8.16 1.32
N LEU A 117 11.59 -7.79 2.06
CA LEU A 117 12.16 -6.44 2.01
C LEU A 117 12.78 -6.14 0.64
N LYS A 118 13.42 -7.13 0.00
CA LYS A 118 13.91 -7.01 -1.39
C LYS A 118 12.77 -6.77 -2.37
N PHE A 119 11.61 -7.43 -2.20
CA PHE A 119 10.43 -7.16 -3.02
C PHE A 119 9.84 -5.78 -2.77
N LEU A 120 9.75 -5.34 -1.50
CA LEU A 120 9.33 -3.98 -1.16
C LEU A 120 10.23 -2.91 -1.81
N ALA A 121 11.54 -3.13 -1.81
CA ALA A 121 12.51 -2.23 -2.44
C ALA A 121 12.31 -2.13 -3.96
N ARG A 122 11.97 -3.23 -4.63
CA ARG A 122 11.72 -3.24 -6.09
C ARG A 122 10.44 -2.51 -6.50
N GLY A 123 9.49 -2.41 -5.58
CA GLY A 123 8.19 -1.78 -5.83
C GLY A 123 7.22 -2.66 -6.62
N PRO A 124 6.04 -2.12 -6.96
CA PRO A 124 4.95 -2.89 -7.54
C PRO A 124 5.23 -3.31 -9.00
N THR A 125 4.49 -4.33 -9.46
CA THR A 125 4.48 -4.73 -10.87
C THR A 125 3.91 -3.62 -11.77
N PRO A 126 4.25 -3.59 -13.06
CA PRO A 126 3.71 -2.60 -14.00
C PRO A 126 2.19 -2.69 -14.16
N ASP A 127 1.62 -3.89 -14.03
CA ASP A 127 0.19 -4.12 -14.17
C ASP A 127 -0.48 -4.38 -12.82
N ALA A 128 -1.71 -3.89 -12.68
CA ALA A 128 -2.60 -4.16 -11.56
C ALA A 128 -3.79 -5.01 -12.00
N ARG A 129 -4.39 -5.73 -11.04
CA ARG A 129 -5.63 -6.48 -11.24
C ARG A 129 -6.81 -5.65 -10.76
N ARG A 130 -7.89 -5.64 -11.53
CA ARG A 130 -9.18 -5.03 -11.17
C ARG A 130 -10.22 -6.12 -10.98
N PHE A 131 -11.04 -5.95 -9.95
CA PHE A 131 -12.15 -6.84 -9.60
C PHE A 131 -13.45 -6.04 -9.53
N THR A 132 -14.58 -6.71 -9.74
CA THR A 132 -15.91 -6.06 -9.64
C THR A 132 -16.50 -6.13 -8.24
N ALA A 133 -16.01 -7.05 -7.40
CA ALA A 133 -16.32 -7.13 -5.99
C ALA A 133 -15.17 -7.76 -5.20
N TYR A 134 -15.05 -7.41 -3.92
CA TYR A 134 -14.00 -7.88 -3.03
C TYR A 134 -14.56 -8.09 -1.62
N ASN A 135 -14.28 -9.24 -1.03
CA ASN A 135 -14.66 -9.55 0.34
C ASN A 135 -13.45 -9.33 1.26
N ILE A 136 -13.57 -8.51 2.28
CA ILE A 136 -12.50 -8.28 3.27
C ILE A 136 -13.11 -7.84 4.59
N ASN A 137 -12.56 -8.33 5.71
CA ASN A 137 -13.03 -8.01 7.07
C ASN A 137 -14.54 -8.26 7.27
N GLY A 138 -15.10 -9.30 6.65
CA GLY A 138 -16.53 -9.62 6.68
C GLY A 138 -17.43 -8.72 5.82
N PHE A 139 -16.87 -7.72 5.12
CA PHE A 139 -17.62 -6.84 4.21
C PHE A 139 -17.42 -7.24 2.74
N LYS A 140 -18.43 -7.02 1.92
CA LYS A 140 -18.39 -7.20 0.46
C LYS A 140 -18.46 -5.85 -0.22
N PHE A 141 -17.33 -5.35 -0.69
CA PHE A 141 -17.25 -4.13 -1.48
C PHE A 141 -17.55 -4.44 -2.94
N ARG A 142 -18.26 -3.54 -3.62
CA ARG A 142 -18.54 -3.66 -5.05
C ARG A 142 -18.25 -2.37 -5.79
N VAL A 143 -17.97 -2.48 -7.08
CA VAL A 143 -17.92 -1.31 -7.96
C VAL A 143 -19.32 -0.69 -8.09
N LEU A 144 -19.37 0.63 -8.32
CA LEU A 144 -20.63 1.40 -8.41
C LEU A 144 -21.68 0.76 -9.33
N SER A 145 -21.26 0.25 -10.50
CA SER A 145 -22.17 -0.38 -11.45
C SER A 145 -22.82 -1.67 -10.95
N ARG A 146 -22.24 -2.34 -9.96
CA ARG A 146 -22.80 -3.55 -9.32
C ARG A 146 -23.70 -3.23 -8.12
N ASP A 147 -23.52 -2.05 -7.52
CA ASP A 147 -24.33 -1.59 -6.39
C ASP A 147 -25.55 -0.77 -6.81
N GLN A 148 -25.60 -0.29 -8.05
CA GLN A 148 -26.74 0.43 -8.58
C GLN A 148 -28.03 -0.40 -8.50
N GLY A 149 -29.06 0.14 -7.86
CA GLY A 149 -30.35 -0.52 -7.68
C GLY A 149 -30.42 -1.50 -6.49
N LEU A 150 -29.33 -1.68 -5.73
CA LEU A 150 -29.36 -2.44 -4.48
C LEU A 150 -29.87 -1.58 -3.32
N LYS A 151 -30.49 -2.25 -2.34
CA LYS A 151 -30.98 -1.60 -1.10
C LYS A 151 -29.86 -1.02 -0.23
N THR A 152 -28.64 -1.52 -0.37
CA THR A 152 -27.47 -1.12 0.43
C THR A 152 -26.31 -0.82 -0.51
N GLN A 153 -25.70 0.36 -0.37
CA GLN A 153 -24.49 0.74 -1.09
C GLN A 153 -23.27 0.38 -0.26
N ASN A 154 -22.36 -0.42 -0.82
CA ASN A 154 -21.05 -0.72 -0.25
C ASN A 154 -19.95 -0.48 -1.29
N SER A 155 -20.16 0.57 -2.09
CA SER A 155 -19.27 1.03 -3.14
C SER A 155 -18.52 2.25 -2.65
N GLY A 156 -17.21 2.12 -2.49
CA GLY A 156 -16.34 3.19 -2.01
C GLY A 156 -15.40 2.69 -0.94
N VAL A 157 -14.12 2.98 -1.13
CA VAL A 157 -13.07 2.79 -0.13
C VAL A 157 -12.33 4.12 -0.08
N PHE A 158 -12.16 4.67 1.11
CA PHE A 158 -11.31 5.83 1.32
C PHE A 158 -10.11 5.43 2.15
N LEU A 159 -9.02 6.16 1.95
CA LEU A 159 -7.80 6.00 2.69
C LEU A 159 -7.61 7.25 3.55
N THR A 160 -7.48 7.07 4.85
CA THR A 160 -6.98 8.12 5.75
C THR A 160 -5.47 8.12 5.73
N SER A 161 -4.86 9.26 5.45
CA SER A 161 -3.41 9.42 5.48
C SER A 161 -3.01 10.42 6.57
N ASP A 162 -2.07 10.02 7.41
CA ASP A 162 -1.45 10.90 8.41
C ASP A 162 -0.33 11.77 7.81
N THR A 163 -0.11 11.70 6.50
CA THR A 163 0.88 12.54 5.83
C THR A 163 0.44 14.01 5.91
N ILE A 164 1.32 14.86 6.44
CA ILE A 164 1.11 16.32 6.48
C ILE A 164 0.85 16.79 5.05
N CYS A 165 -0.37 17.28 4.79
CA CYS A 165 -0.72 17.88 3.51
C CYS A 165 0.09 19.19 3.36
N VAL A 166 1.12 19.14 2.52
CA VAL A 166 1.90 20.34 2.21
C VAL A 166 1.28 20.99 0.99
N ALA A 167 0.23 21.80 1.20
CA ALA A 167 -0.27 22.69 0.17
C ALA A 167 0.84 23.66 -0.24
N SER A 168 1.13 23.72 -1.54
CA SER A 168 2.03 24.72 -2.10
C SER A 168 1.27 26.04 -2.30
N SER A 169 1.98 27.17 -2.37
CA SER A 169 1.35 28.45 -2.74
C SER A 169 0.72 28.43 -4.13
N ALA A 170 1.09 27.47 -4.99
CA ALA A 170 0.49 27.27 -6.31
C ALA A 170 -0.88 26.60 -6.24
N ASP A 171 -1.21 25.91 -5.14
CA ASP A 171 -2.55 25.29 -4.96
C ASP A 171 -3.63 26.32 -4.59
N ARG A 172 -3.24 27.56 -4.28
CA ARG A 172 -4.17 28.67 -3.99
C ARG A 172 -4.77 29.34 -5.24
N SER A 173 -4.37 28.96 -6.45
CA SER A 173 -4.88 29.61 -7.68
C SER A 173 -6.18 29.00 -8.23
N ALA A 174 -6.77 28.01 -7.57
CA ALA A 174 -8.07 27.45 -7.96
C ALA A 174 -9.20 27.92 -7.03
N SER A 175 -9.38 29.23 -6.88
CA SER A 175 -10.56 29.83 -6.25
C SER A 175 -10.73 31.28 -6.70
N GLN A 176 -11.06 31.50 -7.96
CA GLN A 176 -11.95 32.58 -8.40
C GLN A 176 -12.26 32.40 -9.89
N VAL A 177 -13.41 31.77 -10.14
CA VAL A 177 -14.21 32.04 -11.33
C VAL A 177 -15.62 32.22 -10.76
N ASP A 178 -16.00 33.48 -10.63
CA ASP A 178 -17.37 33.91 -10.39
C ASP A 178 -18.26 33.54 -11.60
#